data_AF-H8ZX05-F1
#
_entry.id   AF-H8ZX05-F1
#
_cell.length_a   1.000
_cell.length_b   1.000
_cell.length_c   1.000
_cell.angle_alpha   90.00
_cell.angle_beta   90.00
_cell.angle_gamma   90.00
#
_symmetry.space_group_name_H-M   'P 1'
#
loop_
_entity.id
_entity.type
_entity.pdbx_description
1 polymer ?
#
loop_
_entity_poly.entity_id
_entity_poly.type
_entity_poly.pdbx_seq_one_letter_code
_entity_poly.pdbx_strand_id
1 'polypeptide(L)'
;MTYPPTDLLHPSESVEKRKHKLKRLIPSPNSYFLDVRCNGCSFITTVFSHASTVVVCSSCSNIIATPTGGIAKLSEGCQYRRKAE
;
A
#
# COMPACT_ATOMS: atom_id res chain seq x y z
N MET A 1 5.30 23.28 33.75
CA MET A 1 4.89 22.57 32.52
C MET A 1 6.08 22.54 31.56
N THR A 2 7.02 21.64 31.78
CA THR A 2 8.18 21.46 30.89
C THR A 2 7.82 20.37 29.89
N TYR A 3 7.32 20.75 28.72
CA TYR A 3 7.33 19.83 27.59
C TYR A 3 8.80 19.47 27.34
N PRO A 4 9.19 18.19 27.31
CA PRO A 4 10.55 17.83 26.93
C PRO A 4 10.83 18.42 25.54
N PRO A 5 12.04 18.96 25.30
CA PRO A 5 12.41 19.45 23.98
C PRO A 5 12.20 18.32 22.98
N THR A 6 11.50 18.62 21.88
CA THR A 6 11.18 17.62 20.87
C THR A 6 12.46 17.18 20.19
N ASP A 7 12.85 15.91 20.33
CA ASP A 7 14.04 15.37 19.68
C ASP A 7 13.83 15.38 18.15
N LEU A 8 14.56 16.27 17.47
CA LEU A 8 14.49 16.46 16.03
C LEU A 8 15.34 15.45 15.25
N LEU A 9 16.39 14.92 15.89
CA LEU A 9 17.32 13.99 15.26
C LEU A 9 16.80 12.56 15.34
N HIS A 10 16.13 12.21 16.43
CA HIS A 10 15.58 10.86 16.64
C HIS A 10 14.10 10.94 17.06
N PRO A 11 13.21 11.40 16.17
CA PRO A 11 11.78 11.42 16.45
C PRO A 11 11.23 10.00 16.64
N SER A 12 10.20 9.85 17.47
CA SER A 12 9.53 8.55 17.63
C SER A 12 8.75 8.15 16.37
N GLU A 13 8.66 6.85 16.11
CA GLU A 13 8.00 6.28 14.92
C GLU A 13 6.53 6.75 14.77
N SER A 14 5.83 6.93 15.90
CA SER A 14 4.44 7.42 15.91
C SER A 14 4.31 8.86 15.41
N VAL A 15 5.31 9.70 15.68
CA VAL A 15 5.37 11.09 15.20
C VAL A 15 5.69 11.12 13.71
N GLU A 16 6.61 10.26 13.24
CA GLU A 16 6.97 10.19 11.82
C GLU A 16 5.84 9.67 10.93
N LYS A 17 5.09 8.66 11.37
CA LYS A 17 3.94 8.10 10.63
C LYS A 17 2.82 9.13 10.38
N ARG A 18 2.66 10.09 11.30
CA ARG A 18 1.66 11.17 11.18
C ARG A 18 2.09 12.28 10.21
N LYS A 19 3.39 12.43 9.94
CA LYS A 19 3.89 13.44 9.00
C LYS A 19 3.54 13.07 7.55
N HIS A 20 3.31 14.09 6.73
CA HIS A 20 3.19 13.92 5.29
C HIS A 20 4.47 13.28 4.71
N LYS A 21 4.35 12.43 3.69
CA LYS A 21 5.46 11.64 3.12
C LYS A 21 6.72 12.45 2.76
N LEU A 22 6.55 13.70 2.31
CA LEU A 22 7.64 14.62 1.96
C LEU A 22 8.22 15.40 3.17
N LYS A 23 7.55 15.39 4.31
CA LYS A 23 7.93 16.13 5.54
C LYS A 23 8.50 15.23 6.63
N ARG A 24 8.71 13.95 6.34
CA ARG A 24 9.44 13.02 7.23
C ARG A 24 10.90 13.42 7.33
N LEU A 25 11.60 12.94 8.36
CA LEU A 25 13.04 13.17 8.48
C LEU A 25 13.77 12.65 7.23
N ILE A 26 13.39 11.45 6.79
CA ILE A 26 13.80 10.86 5.51
C ILE A 26 12.54 10.63 4.67
N PRO A 27 12.46 11.16 3.45
CA PRO A 27 11.30 10.99 2.59
C PRO A 27 11.19 9.54 2.10
N SER A 28 10.01 8.95 2.24
CA SER A 28 9.72 7.58 1.79
C SER A 28 8.31 7.48 1.19
N PRO A 29 8.08 6.60 0.22
CA PRO A 29 6.76 6.40 -0.35
C PRO A 29 5.78 5.77 0.67
N ASN A 30 4.49 6.00 0.47
CA ASN A 30 3.42 5.30 1.21
C ASN A 30 2.85 4.10 0.42
N SER A 31 3.24 3.97 -0.84
CA SER A 31 2.78 2.91 -1.74
C SER A 31 3.61 1.64 -1.57
N TYR A 32 3.01 0.50 -1.90
CA TYR A 32 3.62 -0.82 -1.74
C TYR A 32 3.07 -1.78 -2.80
N PHE A 33 3.75 -2.90 -2.99
CA PHE A 33 3.27 -3.99 -3.84
C PHE A 33 2.54 -5.05 -3.00
N LEU A 34 1.52 -5.64 -3.61
CA LEU A 34 0.65 -6.65 -3.04
C LEU A 34 0.73 -7.91 -3.89
N ASP A 35 0.86 -9.07 -3.25
CA ASP A 35 0.57 -10.36 -3.88
C ASP A 35 -0.92 -10.63 -3.69
N VAL A 36 -1.71 -10.57 -4.77
CA VAL A 36 -3.16 -10.81 -4.73
C VAL A 36 -3.47 -12.15 -5.35
N ARG A 37 -4.14 -13.02 -4.59
CA ARG A 37 -4.64 -14.30 -5.04
C ARG A 37 -6.07 -14.15 -5.54
N CYS A 38 -6.29 -14.50 -6.81
CA CYS A 38 -7.63 -14.47 -7.41
C CYS A 38 -8.51 -15.61 -6.87
N ASN A 39 -9.78 -15.32 -6.61
CA ASN A 39 -10.74 -16.30 -6.05
C ASN A 39 -11.06 -17.45 -7.03
N GLY A 40 -11.02 -17.21 -8.35
CA GLY A 40 -11.39 -18.21 -9.35
C GLY A 40 -10.25 -19.14 -9.76
N CYS A 41 -9.07 -18.57 -10.05
CA CYS A 41 -7.95 -19.34 -10.62
C CYS A 41 -6.79 -19.60 -9.65
N SER A 42 -6.90 -19.17 -8.38
CA SER A 42 -5.84 -19.29 -7.34
C SER A 42 -4.46 -18.77 -7.73
N PHE A 43 -4.34 -18.12 -8.88
CA PHE A 43 -3.11 -17.53 -9.38
C PHE A 43 -2.79 -16.27 -8.58
N ILE A 44 -1.52 -16.07 -8.29
CA ILE A 44 -1.01 -14.94 -7.52
C ILE A 44 -0.46 -13.92 -8.50
N THR A 45 -1.06 -12.74 -8.51
CA THR A 45 -0.62 -11.61 -9.34
C THR A 45 -0.09 -10.50 -8.44
N THR A 46 1.05 -9.93 -8.81
CA THR A 46 1.60 -8.75 -8.12
C THR A 46 0.85 -7.50 -8.58
N VAL A 47 0.27 -6.77 -7.64
CA VAL A 47 -0.53 -5.56 -7.87
C VAL A 47 0.06 -4.39 -7.10
N PHE A 48 0.08 -3.21 -7.71
CA PHE A 48 0.48 -1.98 -7.03
C PHE A 48 -0.67 -1.42 -6.18
N SER A 49 -0.39 -0.94 -4.96
CA SER A 49 -1.46 -0.51 -4.04
C SER A 49 -2.28 0.69 -4.52
N HIS A 50 -1.72 1.57 -5.35
CA HIS A 50 -2.40 2.73 -5.95
C HIS A 50 -2.51 2.59 -7.47
N ALA A 51 -2.83 1.40 -7.96
CA ALA A 51 -2.95 1.14 -9.39
C ALA A 51 -3.94 2.10 -10.08
N SER A 52 -3.48 2.80 -11.11
CA SER A 52 -4.28 3.75 -11.90
C SER A 52 -5.06 3.07 -13.03
N THR A 53 -4.71 1.84 -13.37
CA THR A 53 -5.35 1.04 -14.42
C THR A 53 -6.12 -0.12 -13.80
N VAL A 54 -7.11 -0.63 -14.52
CA VAL A 54 -7.78 -1.89 -14.17
C VAL A 54 -6.76 -3.03 -14.27
N VAL A 55 -6.65 -3.84 -13.22
CA VAL A 55 -5.72 -4.96 -13.17
C VAL A 55 -6.50 -6.26 -13.37
N VAL A 56 -6.16 -6.99 -14.43
CA VAL A 56 -6.78 -8.26 -14.79
C VAL A 56 -5.88 -9.42 -14.42
N CYS A 57 -6.49 -10.56 -14.09
CA CYS A 57 -5.75 -11.80 -13.85
C CYS A 57 -5.24 -12.40 -15.16
N SER A 58 -3.98 -12.84 -15.19
CA SER A 58 -3.36 -13.44 -16.38
C SER A 58 -3.98 -14.78 -16.81
N SER A 59 -4.62 -15.51 -15.88
CA SER A 59 -5.17 -16.85 -16.15
C SER A 59 -6.68 -16.83 -16.40
N CYS A 60 -7.46 -16.12 -15.59
CA CYS A 60 -8.91 -16.14 -15.65
C CYS A 60 -9.56 -14.86 -16.22
N SER A 61 -8.76 -13.88 -16.67
CA SER A 61 -9.20 -12.58 -17.23
C SER A 61 -10.15 -11.77 -16.35
N ASN A 62 -10.41 -12.22 -15.12
CA ASN A 62 -11.22 -11.52 -14.14
C ASN A 62 -10.49 -10.28 -13.63
N ILE A 63 -11.28 -9.25 -13.34
CA ILE A 63 -10.79 -8.00 -12.77
C ILE A 63 -10.44 -8.24 -11.30
N ILE A 64 -9.18 -8.02 -10.94
CA ILE A 64 -8.65 -8.17 -9.57
C ILE A 64 -8.75 -6.86 -8.81
N ALA A 65 -8.38 -5.75 -9.47
CA ALA A 65 -8.39 -4.43 -8.86
C ALA A 65 -8.96 -3.38 -9.82
N THR A 66 -9.80 -2.50 -9.29
CA THR A 66 -10.30 -1.32 -9.99
C THR A 66 -9.60 -0.05 -9.49
N PRO A 67 -9.23 0.87 -10.39
CA PRO A 67 -8.54 2.08 -10.01
C PRO A 67 -9.48 3.01 -9.25
N THR A 68 -8.94 3.71 -8.26
CA THR A 68 -9.62 4.78 -7.51
C THR A 68 -8.70 6.00 -7.46
N GLY A 69 -9.17 7.11 -6.88
CA GLY A 69 -8.31 8.28 -6.63
C GLY A 69 -7.20 8.04 -5.59
N GLY A 70 -7.20 6.89 -4.90
CA GLY A 70 -6.23 6.54 -3.86
C GLY A 70 -5.82 5.08 -3.96
N ILE A 71 -6.02 4.33 -2.87
CA ILE A 71 -5.74 2.90 -2.85
C ILE A 71 -6.73 2.18 -3.77
N ALA A 72 -6.22 1.34 -4.67
CA ALA A 72 -7.04 0.58 -5.61
C ALA A 72 -8.03 -0.34 -4.86
N LYS A 73 -9.25 -0.44 -5.39
CA LYS A 73 -10.29 -1.30 -4.80
C LYS A 73 -10.09 -2.73 -5.31
N LEU A 74 -9.87 -3.67 -4.40
CA LEU A 74 -9.79 -5.09 -4.73
C LEU A 74 -11.19 -5.67 -4.96
N SER A 75 -11.28 -6.66 -5.85
CA SER A 75 -12.51 -7.41 -6.12
C SER A 75 -12.88 -8.32 -4.95
N GLU A 76 -14.17 -8.59 -4.79
CA GLU A 76 -14.70 -9.37 -3.68
C GLU A 76 -14.11 -10.80 -3.67
N GLY A 77 -13.72 -11.28 -2.49
CA GLY A 77 -13.14 -12.62 -2.30
C GLY A 77 -11.66 -12.78 -2.69
N CYS A 78 -10.98 -11.72 -3.16
CA CYS A 78 -9.53 -11.80 -3.40
C CYS A 78 -8.74 -11.73 -2.08
N GLN A 79 -7.84 -12.70 -1.87
CA GLN A 79 -6.91 -12.68 -0.74
C GLN A 79 -5.67 -11.87 -1.12
N TYR A 80 -5.08 -11.11 -0.20
CA TYR A 80 -3.88 -10.34 -0.47
C TYR A 80 -2.86 -10.42 0.65
N ARG A 81 -1.58 -10.33 0.27
CA ARG A 81 -0.43 -10.20 1.17
C ARG A 81 0.40 -9.00 0.73
N ARG A 82 0.86 -8.18 1.67
CA ARG A 82 1.88 -7.18 1.35
C ARG A 82 3.19 -7.89 1.03
N LYS A 83 3.72 -7.65 -0.17
CA LYS A 83 5.03 -8.17 -0.53
C LYS A 83 6.06 -7.36 0.26
N ALA A 84 6.88 -8.05 1.05
CA ALA A 84 8.01 -7.40 1.71
C ALA A 84 9.00 -6.93 0.63
N GLU A 85 9.57 -5.74 0.85
CA GLU A 85 10.59 -5.13 0.00
C GLU A 85 11.89 -5.96 0.04
#